data_AF-A0A366WNR3-F1
#
_entry.id   AF-A0A366WNR3-F1
#
_cell.length_a   1.000
_cell.length_b   1.000
_cell.length_c   1.000
_cell.angle_alpha   90.00
_cell.angle_beta   90.00
_cell.angle_gamma   90.00
#
_symmetry.space_group_name_H-M   'P 1'
#
loop_
_entity.id
_entity.type
_entity.pdbx_description
1 polymer ?
#
loop_
_entity_poly.entity_id
_entity_poly.type
_entity_poly.pdbx_seq_one_letter_code
_entity_poly.pdbx_strand_id
1 'polypeptide(L)'
;MGALEGHDYNTIVHVRTYNERRGILPPNESTEYFWGFGDTREAPVVLEMPKGVAVDVIADMWEQDPSGIGLFGPNNGKGGVHVIVGPNTPPDTLPYPANDQRNVRVETDQAFVLARLIGTPDEVKDLSEQVKFYSASEEPVGKIISGEDKYVPNYQPRGMAYWELLHLAINEETVRDQDRFFIYWLKTQGIEKGKPSEPTERQAKIVFDGAKRAS
;
A
#
# COMPACT_ATOMS: atom_id res chain seq x y z
N MET A 1 12.41 -3.78 -12.84
CA MET A 1 11.12 -4.51 -12.88
C MET A 1 11.10 -5.83 -12.09
N GLY A 2 12.24 -6.41 -11.67
CA GLY A 2 12.24 -7.65 -10.85
C GLY A 2 11.93 -7.48 -9.35
N ALA A 3 11.68 -6.27 -8.84
CA ALA A 3 11.36 -6.04 -7.42
C ALA A 3 9.91 -6.42 -7.05
N LEU A 4 9.05 -6.69 -8.04
CA LEU A 4 7.65 -7.08 -7.87
C LEU A 4 7.42 -8.57 -8.19
N GLU A 5 8.43 -9.31 -8.63
CA GLU A 5 8.30 -10.76 -8.86
C GLU A 5 8.05 -11.47 -7.52
N GLY A 6 6.86 -12.06 -7.37
CA GLY A 6 6.44 -12.79 -6.17
C GLY A 6 5.72 -11.96 -5.10
N HIS A 7 5.50 -10.66 -5.34
CA HIS A 7 4.66 -9.81 -4.48
C HIS A 7 3.35 -9.51 -5.19
N ASP A 8 2.34 -10.32 -4.90
CA ASP A 8 1.00 -10.13 -5.41
C ASP A 8 0.25 -9.08 -4.57
N TYR A 9 -0.64 -8.32 -5.20
CA TYR A 9 -1.64 -7.55 -4.48
C TYR A 9 -2.46 -8.46 -3.56
N ASN A 10 -3.10 -7.83 -2.57
CA ASN A 10 -3.96 -8.51 -1.61
C ASN A 10 -3.23 -9.59 -0.80
N THR A 11 -1.91 -9.43 -0.63
CA THR A 11 -1.07 -10.29 0.20
C THR A 11 -0.46 -9.44 1.32
N ILE A 12 -0.54 -9.93 2.55
CA ILE A 12 0.12 -9.31 3.71
C ILE A 12 1.50 -9.94 3.89
N VAL A 13 2.51 -9.11 4.05
CA VAL A 13 3.84 -9.53 4.51
C VAL A 13 3.90 -9.35 6.02
N HIS A 14 4.32 -10.39 6.73
CA HIS A 14 4.64 -10.35 8.15
C HIS A 14 6.11 -10.00 8.32
N VAL A 15 6.35 -8.79 8.84
CA VAL A 15 7.67 -8.23 9.11
C VAL A 15 7.93 -8.31 10.61
N ARG A 16 8.83 -9.21 10.98
CA ARG A 16 9.14 -9.57 12.38
C ARG A 16 10.62 -9.47 12.70
N THR A 17 11.52 -9.76 11.76
CA THR A 17 12.95 -9.81 12.05
C THR A 17 13.55 -8.41 12.07
N TYR A 18 14.74 -8.28 12.65
CA TYR A 18 15.50 -7.04 12.57
C TYR A 18 15.89 -6.69 11.12
N ASN A 19 16.28 -7.69 10.32
CA ASN A 19 16.73 -7.45 8.95
C ASN A 19 15.59 -6.97 8.04
N GLU A 20 14.37 -7.44 8.28
CA GLU A 20 13.15 -6.97 7.60
C GLU A 20 12.80 -5.53 8.02
N ARG A 21 12.85 -5.22 9.33
CA ARG A 21 12.42 -3.92 9.87
C ARG A 21 13.38 -2.77 9.59
N ARG A 22 14.69 -3.02 9.52
CA ARG A 22 15.70 -1.95 9.35
C ARG A 22 15.63 -1.22 8.00
N GLY A 23 14.80 -1.69 7.07
CA GLY A 23 14.50 -0.99 5.81
C GLY A 23 13.30 -0.04 5.87
N ILE A 24 12.48 -0.10 6.93
CA ILE A 24 11.26 0.70 7.13
C ILE A 24 11.62 2.04 7.77
N LEU A 25 10.88 3.11 7.45
CA LEU A 25 11.09 4.46 7.97
C LEU A 25 9.78 5.07 8.53
N PRO A 26 9.76 5.59 9.78
CA PRO A 26 10.62 5.25 10.91
C PRO A 26 10.21 3.89 11.52
N PRO A 27 11.13 2.94 11.75
CA PRO A 27 10.74 1.63 12.25
C PRO A 27 10.41 1.66 13.74
N ASN A 28 9.68 0.66 14.19
CA ASN A 28 9.51 0.34 15.61
C ASN A 28 10.14 -1.03 15.85
N GLU A 29 11.07 -1.11 16.80
CA GLU A 29 11.79 -2.33 17.12
C GLU A 29 11.03 -3.26 18.08
N SER A 30 9.93 -2.80 18.66
CA SER A 30 9.18 -3.54 19.69
C SER A 30 7.91 -4.25 19.21
N THR A 31 7.38 -3.87 18.05
CA THR A 31 6.13 -4.44 17.49
C THR A 31 6.38 -5.04 16.12
N GLU A 32 5.76 -6.19 15.86
CA GLU A 32 5.74 -6.80 14.53
C GLU A 32 4.76 -6.05 13.62
N TYR A 33 5.06 -6.05 12.32
CA TYR A 33 4.27 -5.36 11.30
C TYR A 33 3.62 -6.36 10.35
N PHE A 34 2.38 -6.08 9.99
CA PHE A 34 1.61 -6.80 8.99
C PHE A 34 1.19 -5.75 7.96
N TRP A 35 1.74 -5.81 6.77
CA TRP A 35 1.54 -4.77 5.78
C TRP A 35 1.37 -5.34 4.38
N GLY A 36 0.64 -4.64 3.52
CA GLY A 36 0.37 -5.11 2.17
C GLY A 36 -0.24 -4.02 1.31
N PHE A 37 -0.25 -4.29 0.00
CA PHE A 37 -0.90 -3.43 -0.98
C PHE A 37 -2.13 -4.12 -1.55
N GLY A 38 -3.24 -3.41 -1.62
CA GLY A 38 -4.45 -3.83 -2.29
C GLY A 38 -4.60 -3.13 -3.62
N ASP A 39 -5.22 -3.80 -4.59
CA ASP A 39 -5.57 -3.21 -5.90
C ASP A 39 -7.08 -3.18 -6.06
N THR A 40 -7.63 -1.98 -6.23
CA THR A 40 -9.07 -1.73 -6.23
C THR A 40 -9.66 -1.54 -7.63
N ARG A 41 -8.86 -1.70 -8.69
CA ARG A 41 -9.25 -1.41 -10.08
C ARG A 41 -10.35 -2.33 -10.62
N GLU A 42 -10.31 -3.61 -10.27
CA GLU A 42 -11.27 -4.60 -10.76
C GLU A 42 -12.43 -4.84 -9.78
N ALA A 43 -12.15 -4.76 -8.48
CA ALA A 43 -13.13 -4.95 -7.41
C ALA A 43 -12.60 -4.30 -6.10
N PRO A 44 -13.46 -4.05 -5.11
CA PRO A 44 -13.03 -3.60 -3.79
C PRO A 44 -12.05 -4.58 -3.16
N VAL A 45 -11.15 -4.06 -2.34
CA VAL A 45 -10.28 -4.89 -1.49
C VAL A 45 -10.90 -4.99 -0.11
N VAL A 46 -10.96 -6.20 0.44
CA VAL A 46 -11.55 -6.47 1.74
C VAL A 46 -10.46 -6.80 2.75
N LEU A 47 -10.47 -6.09 3.87
CA LEU A 47 -9.67 -6.40 5.06
C LEU A 47 -10.61 -6.84 6.19
N GLU A 48 -10.60 -8.12 6.54
CA GLU A 48 -11.28 -8.65 7.72
C GLU A 48 -10.32 -8.69 8.90
N MET A 49 -10.69 -7.95 9.95
CA MET A 49 -9.91 -7.91 11.20
C MET A 49 -10.64 -8.70 12.29
N PRO A 50 -9.97 -9.64 12.98
CA PRO A 50 -10.54 -10.29 14.14
C PRO A 50 -10.66 -9.31 15.32
N LYS A 51 -11.46 -9.70 16.31
CA LYS A 51 -11.48 -8.98 17.60
C LYS A 51 -10.12 -9.17 18.28
N GLY A 52 -9.45 -8.08 18.61
CA GLY A 52 -8.13 -8.11 19.23
C GLY A 52 -7.52 -6.72 19.33
N VAL A 53 -6.29 -6.67 19.86
CA VAL A 53 -5.54 -5.42 19.93
C VAL A 53 -4.73 -5.27 18.65
N ALA A 54 -5.26 -4.47 17.74
CA ALA A 54 -4.56 -4.02 16.54
C ALA A 54 -4.53 -2.49 16.51
N VAL A 55 -3.49 -1.93 15.90
CA VAL A 55 -3.36 -0.49 15.62
C VAL A 55 -2.77 -0.31 14.21
N ASP A 56 -2.73 0.94 13.74
CA ASP A 56 -2.42 1.43 12.39
C ASP A 56 -3.65 1.70 11.51
N VAL A 57 -3.50 1.58 10.19
CA VAL A 57 -4.12 2.48 9.21
C VAL A 57 -4.29 1.79 7.86
N ILE A 58 -5.35 2.19 7.17
CA ILE A 58 -5.54 2.01 5.73
C ILE A 58 -5.22 3.36 5.11
N ALA A 59 -4.24 3.40 4.21
CA ALA A 59 -3.80 4.58 3.52
C ALA A 59 -3.90 4.43 1.99
N ASP A 60 -3.87 5.55 1.30
CA ASP A 60 -3.72 5.62 -0.16
C ASP A 60 -2.22 5.67 -0.55
N MET A 61 -1.89 5.66 -1.85
CA MET A 61 -0.48 5.71 -2.30
C MET A 61 0.20 7.08 -2.10
N TRP A 62 -0.54 8.08 -1.60
CA TRP A 62 -0.01 9.35 -1.12
C TRP A 62 0.13 9.39 0.41
N GLU A 63 -0.02 8.24 1.06
CA GLU A 63 0.01 8.07 2.51
C GLU A 63 -1.06 8.88 3.26
N GLN A 64 -2.16 9.25 2.59
CA GLN A 64 -3.33 9.80 3.29
C GLN A 64 -4.12 8.68 3.94
N ASP A 65 -4.64 8.92 5.14
CA ASP A 65 -5.19 7.92 6.04
C ASP A 65 -6.72 8.00 6.21
N PRO A 66 -7.53 7.54 5.22
CA PRO A 66 -8.99 7.62 5.31
C PRO A 66 -9.59 6.77 6.44
N SER A 67 -8.86 5.79 6.99
CA SER A 67 -9.35 4.98 8.12
C SER A 67 -8.22 4.38 8.95
N GLY A 68 -8.37 4.42 10.27
CA GLY A 68 -7.61 3.56 11.18
C GLY A 68 -8.09 2.09 11.16
N ILE A 69 -7.28 1.22 11.78
CA ILE A 69 -7.54 -0.21 12.00
C ILE A 69 -7.53 -0.49 13.52
N GLY A 70 -8.31 -1.48 13.95
CA GLY A 70 -8.30 -1.96 15.33
C GLY A 70 -8.80 -0.90 16.32
N LEU A 71 -8.00 -0.59 17.36
CA LEU A 71 -8.40 0.30 18.45
C LEU A 71 -8.75 1.72 17.98
N PHE A 72 -8.02 2.23 16.98
CA PHE A 72 -8.24 3.56 16.40
C PHE A 72 -9.11 3.52 15.14
N GLY A 73 -9.61 2.34 14.78
CA GLY A 73 -10.52 2.16 13.67
C GLY A 73 -11.99 2.39 14.04
N PRO A 74 -12.87 2.48 13.02
CA PRO A 74 -14.31 2.72 13.19
C PRO A 74 -15.05 1.68 14.04
N ASN A 75 -14.47 0.51 14.26
CA ASN A 75 -15.06 -0.57 15.06
C ASN A 75 -14.43 -0.71 16.47
N ASN A 76 -13.54 0.20 16.89
CA ASN A 76 -12.97 0.28 18.24
C ASN A 76 -12.40 -1.07 18.76
N GLY A 77 -11.64 -1.78 17.92
CA GLY A 77 -11.01 -3.07 18.27
C GLY A 77 -11.95 -4.27 18.41
N LYS A 78 -13.25 -4.12 18.08
CA LYS A 78 -14.22 -5.23 18.13
C LYS A 78 -14.10 -6.22 16.96
N GLY A 79 -13.17 -5.98 16.04
CA GLY A 79 -13.10 -6.65 14.74
C GLY A 79 -14.06 -6.05 13.72
N GLY A 80 -14.15 -6.67 12.56
CA GLY A 80 -15.08 -6.30 11.50
C GLY A 80 -14.43 -6.24 10.13
N VAL A 81 -15.17 -5.69 9.17
CA VAL A 81 -14.82 -5.76 7.74
C VAL A 81 -14.59 -4.35 7.21
N HIS A 82 -13.42 -4.10 6.64
CA HIS A 82 -13.13 -2.89 5.90
C HIS A 82 -13.19 -3.19 4.41
N VAL A 83 -14.11 -2.53 3.70
CA VAL A 83 -14.24 -2.62 2.25
C VAL A 83 -13.60 -1.38 1.66
N ILE A 84 -12.42 -1.55 1.10
CA ILE A 84 -11.57 -0.51 0.53
C ILE A 84 -11.97 -0.31 -0.93
N VAL A 85 -12.31 0.92 -1.28
CA VAL A 85 -12.83 1.32 -2.58
C VAL A 85 -11.96 2.44 -3.11
N GLY A 86 -11.38 2.26 -4.29
CA GLY A 86 -10.65 3.29 -4.99
C GLY A 86 -11.52 4.11 -5.93
N PRO A 87 -10.92 5.09 -6.62
CA PRO A 87 -11.64 6.02 -7.49
C PRO A 87 -12.22 5.35 -8.74
N ASN A 88 -11.60 4.27 -9.22
CA ASN A 88 -12.02 3.55 -10.42
C ASN A 88 -12.69 2.20 -10.13
N THR A 89 -12.92 1.86 -8.86
CA THR A 89 -13.58 0.59 -8.49
C THR A 89 -14.98 0.51 -9.10
N PRO A 90 -15.32 -0.58 -9.82
CA PRO A 90 -16.64 -0.74 -10.42
C PRO A 90 -17.77 -0.74 -9.36
N PRO A 91 -18.77 0.17 -9.43
CA PRO A 91 -19.78 0.30 -8.38
C PRO A 91 -20.64 -0.96 -8.15
N ASP A 92 -20.80 -1.79 -9.17
CA ASP A 92 -21.56 -3.04 -9.17
C ASP A 92 -20.83 -4.22 -8.51
N THR A 93 -19.55 -4.05 -8.18
CA THR A 93 -18.72 -5.05 -7.49
C THR A 93 -18.69 -4.87 -5.97
N LEU A 94 -19.41 -3.87 -5.44
CA LEU A 94 -19.47 -3.63 -4.00
C LEU A 94 -20.19 -4.77 -3.27
N PRO A 95 -19.57 -5.36 -2.22
CA PRO A 95 -20.24 -6.38 -1.42
C PRO A 95 -21.46 -5.80 -0.69
N TYR A 96 -22.49 -6.62 -0.52
CA TYR A 96 -23.68 -6.23 0.24
C TYR A 96 -23.28 -5.84 1.68
N PRO A 97 -23.81 -4.72 2.21
CA PRO A 97 -23.49 -4.30 3.57
C PRO A 97 -23.81 -5.38 4.60
N ALA A 98 -22.81 -5.78 5.38
CA ALA A 98 -22.94 -6.63 6.56
C ALA A 98 -22.80 -5.83 7.86
N ASN A 99 -23.11 -6.47 8.99
CA ASN A 99 -22.85 -5.89 10.31
C ASN A 99 -21.34 -5.67 10.49
N ASP A 100 -20.97 -4.57 11.13
CA ASP A 100 -19.57 -4.17 11.38
C ASP A 100 -18.72 -3.97 10.12
N GLN A 101 -19.36 -3.86 8.94
CA GLN A 101 -18.72 -3.47 7.69
C GLN A 101 -18.56 -1.95 7.59
N ARG A 102 -17.40 -1.50 7.10
CA ARG A 102 -17.04 -0.10 6.90
C ARG A 102 -16.47 0.07 5.50
N ASN A 103 -17.08 0.95 4.72
CA ASN A 103 -16.54 1.32 3.42
C ASN A 103 -15.48 2.41 3.62
N VAL A 104 -14.26 2.14 3.17
CA VAL A 104 -13.10 3.05 3.24
C VAL A 104 -12.80 3.49 1.82
N ARG A 105 -12.82 4.81 1.56
CA ARG A 105 -12.53 5.35 0.24
C ARG A 105 -11.11 5.90 0.21
N VAL A 106 -10.29 5.38 -0.69
CA VAL A 106 -8.95 5.90 -1.00
C VAL A 106 -9.01 6.74 -2.28
N GLU A 107 -8.07 7.67 -2.46
CA GLU A 107 -8.02 8.52 -3.66
C GLU A 107 -7.13 7.94 -4.78
N THR A 108 -6.56 6.77 -4.56
CA THR A 108 -5.66 6.05 -5.49
C THR A 108 -6.23 4.67 -5.83
N ASP A 109 -5.79 4.10 -6.94
CA ASP A 109 -6.21 2.77 -7.42
C ASP A 109 -5.68 1.66 -6.52
N GLN A 110 -4.52 1.87 -5.89
CA GLN A 110 -3.98 0.98 -4.87
C GLN A 110 -4.22 1.53 -3.46
N ALA A 111 -4.28 0.64 -2.48
CA ALA A 111 -4.33 0.98 -1.07
C ALA A 111 -3.17 0.32 -0.32
N PHE A 112 -2.65 1.00 0.68
CA PHE A 112 -1.67 0.49 1.62
C PHE A 112 -2.36 0.14 2.93
N VAL A 113 -2.16 -1.09 3.41
CA VAL A 113 -2.62 -1.51 4.73
C VAL A 113 -1.41 -1.73 5.61
N LEU A 114 -1.43 -1.12 6.79
CA LEU A 114 -0.47 -1.38 7.86
C LEU A 114 -1.23 -1.75 9.12
N ALA A 115 -0.83 -2.85 9.74
CA ALA A 115 -1.35 -3.27 11.03
C ALA A 115 -0.20 -3.70 11.94
N ARG A 116 -0.29 -3.31 13.21
CA ARG A 116 0.49 -3.91 14.30
C ARG A 116 -0.48 -4.64 15.20
N LEU A 117 -0.30 -5.95 15.29
CA LEU A 117 -1.00 -6.79 16.25
C LEU A 117 -0.23 -6.78 17.56
N ILE A 118 -0.91 -6.58 18.69
CA ILE A 118 -0.30 -6.37 19.99
C ILE A 118 -0.79 -7.44 20.95
N GLY A 119 0.15 -8.12 21.60
CA GLY A 119 -0.11 -9.18 22.57
C GLY A 119 1.15 -9.96 22.87
N THR A 120 0.99 -11.11 23.54
CA THR A 120 2.02 -12.15 23.59
C THR A 120 2.25 -12.74 22.19
N PRO A 121 3.40 -13.40 21.95
CA PRO A 121 3.68 -14.03 20.65
C PRO A 121 2.58 -15.01 20.19
N ASP A 122 2.01 -15.78 21.12
CA ASP A 122 0.93 -16.72 20.81
C ASP A 122 -0.36 -15.98 20.45
N GLU A 123 -0.72 -14.91 21.19
CA GLU A 123 -1.89 -14.09 20.86
C GLU A 123 -1.74 -13.39 19.50
N VAL A 124 -0.55 -12.88 19.16
CA VAL A 124 -0.28 -12.26 17.86
C VAL A 124 -0.40 -13.29 16.74
N LYS A 125 0.13 -14.49 16.94
CA LYS A 125 0.01 -15.59 15.99
C LYS A 125 -1.46 -15.95 15.76
N ASP A 126 -2.21 -16.21 16.82
CA ASP A 126 -3.63 -16.58 16.76
C ASP A 126 -4.50 -15.49 16.10
N LEU A 127 -4.18 -14.21 16.34
CA LEU A 127 -4.84 -13.09 15.67
C LEU A 127 -4.49 -13.03 14.18
N SER A 128 -3.21 -13.17 13.82
CA SER A 128 -2.76 -13.09 12.43
C SER A 128 -3.39 -14.18 11.55
N GLU A 129 -3.57 -15.40 12.07
CA GLU A 129 -4.23 -16.50 11.34
C GLU A 129 -5.69 -16.21 10.97
N GLN A 130 -6.32 -15.24 11.63
CA GLN A 130 -7.71 -14.83 11.38
C GLN A 130 -7.82 -13.57 10.51
N VAL A 131 -6.72 -12.85 10.29
CA VAL A 131 -6.72 -11.67 9.40
C VAL A 131 -6.88 -12.14 7.96
N LYS A 132 -7.78 -11.50 7.22
CA LYS A 132 -7.93 -11.74 5.79
C LYS A 132 -7.79 -10.46 5.01
N PHE A 133 -7.11 -10.55 3.88
CA PHE A 133 -6.89 -9.47 2.95
C PHE A 133 -7.01 -10.04 1.54
N TYR A 134 -8.03 -9.64 0.79
CA TYR A 134 -8.41 -10.29 -0.47
C TYR A 134 -9.20 -9.33 -1.37
N SER A 135 -9.26 -9.61 -2.68
CA SER A 135 -10.19 -8.92 -3.58
C SER A 135 -11.61 -9.43 -3.36
N ALA A 136 -12.62 -8.56 -3.34
CA ALA A 136 -14.02 -8.95 -3.21
C ALA A 136 -14.53 -9.87 -4.35
N SER A 137 -13.76 -9.98 -5.44
CA SER A 137 -14.02 -10.91 -6.54
C SER A 137 -13.44 -12.32 -6.33
N GLU A 138 -12.67 -12.52 -5.27
CA GLU A 138 -11.98 -13.77 -4.94
C GLU A 138 -12.55 -14.41 -3.66
N GLU A 139 -12.18 -15.67 -3.42
CA GLU A 139 -12.53 -16.34 -2.17
C GLU A 139 -11.87 -15.64 -0.97
N PRO A 140 -12.57 -15.50 0.18
CA PRO A 140 -12.09 -14.77 1.35
C PRO A 140 -11.02 -15.56 2.10
N VAL A 141 -9.80 -15.56 1.57
CA VAL A 141 -8.64 -16.26 2.11
C VAL A 141 -7.63 -15.27 2.66
N GLY A 142 -7.15 -15.51 3.88
CA GLY A 142 -6.01 -14.77 4.44
C GLY A 142 -4.70 -15.28 3.83
N LYS A 143 -3.97 -14.39 3.16
CA LYS A 143 -2.64 -14.69 2.62
C LYS A 143 -1.60 -13.83 3.34
N ILE A 144 -1.01 -14.39 4.40
CA ILE A 144 0.12 -13.80 5.12
C ILE A 144 1.38 -14.58 4.77
N ILE A 145 2.40 -13.87 4.28
CA ILE A 145 3.71 -14.44 3.93
C ILE A 145 4.81 -13.86 4.81
N SER A 146 5.88 -14.63 5.01
CA SER A 146 7.08 -14.15 5.70
C SER A 146 7.80 -13.08 4.88
N GLY A 147 8.45 -12.11 5.55
CA GLY A 147 9.44 -11.21 4.93
C GLY A 147 10.77 -11.90 4.55
N GLU A 148 10.89 -13.19 4.85
CA GLU A 148 12.03 -14.06 4.50
C GLU A 148 13.39 -13.55 5.03
N ASP A 149 13.39 -12.79 6.11
CA ASP A 149 14.59 -12.12 6.66
C ASP A 149 15.30 -11.26 5.60
N LYS A 150 14.57 -10.73 4.60
CA LYS A 150 15.15 -9.91 3.53
C LYS A 150 15.18 -8.43 3.92
N TYR A 151 16.29 -7.78 3.63
CA TYR A 151 16.38 -6.33 3.69
C TYR A 151 15.78 -5.72 2.43
N VAL A 152 14.70 -4.94 2.59
CA VAL A 152 14.08 -4.17 1.52
C VAL A 152 14.03 -2.70 1.94
N PRO A 153 14.78 -1.80 1.28
CA PRO A 153 14.75 -0.38 1.62
C PRO A 153 13.45 0.28 1.15
N ASN A 154 12.71 0.89 2.08
CA ASN A 154 11.49 1.68 1.79
C ASN A 154 11.75 3.19 1.65
N TYR A 155 13.00 3.61 1.54
CA TYR A 155 13.31 4.99 1.16
C TYR A 155 13.34 5.14 -0.35
N GLN A 156 13.02 6.36 -0.80
CA GLN A 156 13.08 6.69 -2.21
C GLN A 156 14.51 6.52 -2.73
N PRO A 157 14.72 5.85 -3.88
CA PRO A 157 16.03 5.72 -4.48
C PRO A 157 16.54 7.10 -4.94
N ARG A 158 17.84 7.19 -5.24
CA ARG A 158 18.49 8.44 -5.67
C ARG A 158 18.85 8.39 -7.16
N GLY A 159 19.08 9.57 -7.75
CA GLY A 159 19.47 9.68 -9.16
C GLY A 159 18.38 9.20 -10.12
N MET A 160 18.75 8.53 -11.21
CA MET A 160 17.80 8.08 -12.23
C MET A 160 16.79 7.04 -11.72
N ALA A 161 17.17 6.21 -10.75
CA ALA A 161 16.28 5.22 -10.17
C ALA A 161 15.06 5.86 -9.47
N TYR A 162 15.19 7.08 -8.94
CA TYR A 162 14.04 7.85 -8.44
C TYR A 162 13.00 8.09 -9.53
N TRP A 163 13.47 8.50 -10.71
CA TRP A 163 12.61 8.89 -11.81
C TRP A 163 12.00 7.69 -12.53
N GLU A 164 12.73 6.58 -12.59
CA GLU A 164 12.18 5.29 -13.02
C GLU A 164 11.06 4.83 -12.08
N LEU A 165 11.27 4.94 -10.76
CA LEU A 165 10.24 4.61 -9.78
C LEU A 165 9.04 5.55 -9.84
N LEU A 166 9.26 6.86 -10.00
CA LEU A 166 8.20 7.84 -10.17
C LEU A 166 7.39 7.56 -11.44
N HIS A 167 8.06 7.23 -12.54
CA HIS A 167 7.39 6.87 -13.78
C HIS A 167 6.56 5.59 -13.61
N LEU A 168 7.08 4.58 -12.91
CA LEU A 168 6.32 3.38 -12.55
C LEU A 168 5.07 3.76 -11.74
N ALA A 169 5.22 4.51 -10.65
CA ALA A 169 4.10 4.92 -9.79
C ALA A 169 3.00 5.67 -10.58
N ILE A 170 3.39 6.61 -11.45
CA ILE A 170 2.42 7.33 -12.31
C ILE A 170 1.69 6.39 -13.27
N ASN A 171 2.34 5.33 -13.74
CA ASN A 171 1.71 4.37 -14.64
C ASN A 171 0.75 3.43 -13.89
N GLU A 172 1.10 3.01 -12.68
CA GLU A 172 0.26 2.14 -11.85
C GLU A 172 -0.95 2.87 -11.25
N GLU A 173 -0.89 4.20 -11.10
CA GLU A 173 -1.91 4.95 -10.36
C GLU A 173 -2.78 5.91 -11.19
N THR A 174 -4.00 6.15 -10.74
CA THR A 174 -4.86 7.18 -11.34
C THR A 174 -4.25 8.58 -11.16
N VAL A 175 -4.53 9.48 -12.09
CA VAL A 175 -4.15 10.89 -11.95
C VAL A 175 -5.27 11.62 -11.25
N ARG A 176 -5.06 11.97 -9.97
CA ARG A 176 -6.01 12.79 -9.21
C ARG A 176 -6.02 14.21 -9.74
N ASP A 177 -7.13 14.92 -9.56
CA ASP A 177 -7.28 16.29 -10.07
C ASP A 177 -6.22 17.25 -9.52
N GLN A 178 -5.85 17.10 -8.24
CA GLN A 178 -4.80 17.90 -7.60
C GLN A 178 -3.40 17.65 -8.17
N ASP A 179 -3.16 16.48 -8.77
CA ASP A 179 -1.85 16.08 -9.29
C ASP A 179 -1.65 16.49 -10.76
N ARG A 180 -2.72 16.90 -11.46
CA ARG A 180 -2.70 17.17 -12.91
C ARG A 180 -1.65 18.20 -13.32
N PHE A 181 -1.41 19.22 -12.49
CA PHE A 181 -0.37 20.21 -12.75
C PHE A 181 1.03 19.58 -12.75
N PHE A 182 1.33 18.73 -11.77
CA PHE A 182 2.62 18.04 -11.67
C PHE A 182 2.81 17.04 -12.79
N ILE A 183 1.77 16.28 -13.16
CA ILE A 183 1.83 15.37 -14.31
C ILE A 183 2.08 16.13 -15.62
N TYR A 184 1.43 17.27 -15.82
CA TYR A 184 1.69 18.12 -16.99
C TYR A 184 3.14 18.62 -17.03
N TRP A 185 3.68 19.03 -15.88
CA TRP A 185 5.08 19.43 -15.79
C TRP A 185 6.04 18.27 -16.10
N LEU A 186 5.79 17.08 -15.56
CA LEU A 186 6.60 15.88 -15.80
C LEU A 186 6.63 15.46 -17.26
N LYS A 187 5.54 15.69 -18.02
CA LYS A 187 5.51 15.47 -19.47
C LYS A 187 6.60 16.25 -20.20
N THR A 188 6.87 17.49 -19.77
CA THR A 188 7.96 18.31 -20.35
C THR A 188 9.35 17.72 -20.07
N GLN A 189 9.47 16.83 -19.09
CA GLN A 189 10.69 16.12 -18.70
C GLN A 189 10.76 14.69 -19.26
N GLY A 190 9.82 14.29 -20.14
CA GLY A 190 9.81 12.97 -20.77
C GLY A 190 9.10 11.88 -19.95
N ILE A 191 8.36 12.25 -18.89
CA ILE A 191 7.58 11.33 -18.06
C ILE A 191 6.10 11.57 -18.33
N GLU A 192 5.43 10.61 -18.98
CA GLU A 192 4.01 10.69 -19.31
C GLU A 192 3.32 9.36 -18.99
N LYS A 193 2.15 9.40 -18.35
CA LYS A 193 1.36 8.20 -18.06
C LYS A 193 1.00 7.48 -19.36
N GLY A 194 1.13 6.16 -19.36
CA GLY A 194 0.81 5.28 -20.48
C GLY A 194 1.83 5.28 -21.62
N LYS A 195 2.99 5.95 -21.45
CA LYS A 195 4.06 5.98 -22.46
C LYS A 195 5.38 5.49 -21.86
N PRO A 196 6.26 4.88 -22.67
CA PRO A 196 7.62 4.59 -22.21
C PRO A 196 8.35 5.84 -21.74
N SER A 197 9.19 5.70 -20.72
CA SER A 197 10.13 6.74 -20.31
C SER A 197 11.30 6.80 -21.28
N GLU A 198 11.23 7.71 -22.24
CA GLU A 198 12.29 7.99 -23.22
C GLU A 198 12.73 9.46 -23.15
N PRO A 199 13.37 9.89 -22.04
CA PRO A 199 13.84 11.26 -21.93
C PRO A 199 14.98 11.50 -22.92
N THR A 200 14.93 12.65 -23.61
CA THR A 200 16.09 13.16 -24.37
C THR A 200 17.29 13.37 -23.45
N GLU A 201 18.52 13.38 -24.01
CA GLU A 201 19.74 13.64 -23.21
C GLU A 201 19.63 14.90 -22.33
N ARG A 202 19.00 15.96 -22.86
CA ARG A 202 18.75 17.19 -22.13
C ARG A 202 17.81 16.98 -20.95
N GLN A 203 16.70 16.26 -21.16
CA GLN A 203 15.73 15.96 -20.09
C GLN A 203 16.35 15.09 -19.02
N ALA A 204 17.04 14.01 -19.42
CA ALA A 204 17.75 13.12 -18.50
C ALA A 204 18.74 13.90 -17.62
N LYS A 205 19.48 14.85 -18.21
CA LYS A 205 20.38 15.73 -17.45
C LYS A 205 19.65 16.60 -16.42
N ILE A 206 18.54 17.25 -16.80
CA ILE A 206 17.76 18.11 -15.90
C ILE A 206 17.20 17.32 -14.72
N VAL A 207 16.59 16.18 -15.03
CA VAL A 207 16.00 15.20 -14.11
C VAL A 207 17.06 14.69 -13.12
N PHE A 208 18.23 14.30 -13.63
CA PHE A 208 19.36 13.87 -12.80
C PHE A 208 19.94 14.99 -11.91
N ASP A 209 20.13 16.19 -12.46
CA ASP A 209 20.60 17.36 -11.69
C ASP A 209 19.59 17.76 -10.60
N GLY A 210 18.28 17.64 -10.88
CA GLY A 210 17.21 17.84 -9.91
C GLY A 210 17.30 16.87 -8.74
N ALA A 211 17.44 15.57 -9.02
CA ALA A 211 17.57 14.54 -7.98
C ALA A 211 18.79 14.74 -7.07
N LYS A 212 19.90 15.30 -7.59
CA LYS A 212 21.09 15.63 -6.80
C LYS A 212 20.94 16.84 -5.89
N ARG A 213 20.08 17.80 -6.24
CA ARG A 213 19.92 19.04 -5.47
C ARG A 213 18.87 18.93 -4.38
N ALA A 214 17.93 18.00 -4.53
CA ALA A 214 16.88 17.73 -3.55
C ALA A 214 17.31 16.72 -2.45
N SER A 215 18.57 16.25 -2.48
CA SER A 215 19.11 15.25 -1.56
C SER A 215 19.93 15.83 -0.42
#